data_AF-A0A259S740-F1
#
_entry.id   AF-A0A259S740-F1
#
_cell.length_a   1.000
_cell.length_b   1.000
_cell.length_c   1.000
_cell.angle_alpha   90.00
_cell.angle_beta   90.00
_cell.angle_gamma   90.00
#
_symmetry.space_group_name_H-M   'P 1'
#
loop_
_entity.id
_entity.type
_entity.pdbx_description
1 polymer ?
#
loop_
_entity_poly.entity_id
_entity_poly.type
_entity_poly.pdbx_seq_one_letter_code
_entity_poly.pdbx_strand_id
1 'polypeptide(L)'
;MPRLLGFVLALIVLSLGVAITAGLLYLLRDKGLPHLPLWLAAIVAGVLAMSFGWRLLPTWWRPVLLTMPLAALLSLTINPVWFLVAAVILMALQWNAIFNRIPLYRSDAMVSRVLADFMLEEKHHSLLDIGCGDGRLLLRLSQALPDAQFVGIESAPVLYLIARWRCRLRNPCFRSGERRDAR
;
A
#
# COMPACT_ATOMS: atom_id res chain seq x y z
N MET A 1 16.60 -11.22 0.79
CA MET A 1 16.76 -10.44 -0.45
C MET A 1 16.44 -8.98 -0.18
N PRO A 2 17.31 -8.03 -0.58
CA PRO A 2 16.94 -6.61 -0.57
C PRO A 2 15.68 -6.40 -1.44
N ARG A 3 14.74 -5.57 -0.97
CA ARG A 3 13.42 -5.38 -1.60
C ARG A 3 13.53 -4.98 -3.08
N LEU A 4 14.54 -4.15 -3.41
CA LEU A 4 14.84 -3.75 -4.78
C LEU A 4 15.26 -4.94 -5.67
N LEU A 5 16.08 -5.85 -5.15
CA LEU A 5 16.50 -7.05 -5.90
C LEU A 5 15.33 -7.98 -6.19
N GLY A 6 14.41 -8.15 -5.23
CA GLY A 6 13.18 -8.93 -5.47
C GLY A 6 12.29 -8.31 -6.54
N PHE A 7 12.18 -6.98 -6.56
CA PHE A 7 11.43 -6.25 -7.58
C PHE A 7 12.07 -6.36 -8.97
N VAL A 8 13.39 -6.16 -9.07
CA VAL A 8 14.13 -6.31 -10.33
C VAL A 8 14.02 -7.75 -10.87
N LEU A 9 14.19 -8.75 -10.01
CA LEU A 9 14.02 -10.16 -10.39
C LEU A 9 12.59 -10.46 -10.86
N ALA A 10 11.57 -9.86 -10.24
CA ALA A 10 10.18 -10.00 -10.68
C ALA A 10 10.01 -9.48 -12.11
N LEU A 11 10.55 -8.30 -12.40
CA LEU A 11 10.48 -7.69 -13.73
C LEU A 11 11.22 -8.52 -14.78
N ILE A 12 12.40 -9.04 -14.44
CA ILE A 12 13.18 -9.90 -15.34
C ILE A 12 12.38 -11.17 -15.66
N VAL A 13 11.86 -11.85 -14.64
CA VAL A 13 11.11 -13.10 -14.80
C VAL A 13 9.82 -12.88 -15.60
N LEU A 14 9.09 -11.79 -15.34
CA LEU A 14 7.91 -11.41 -16.11
C LEU A 14 8.27 -11.13 -17.58
N SER A 15 9.32 -10.35 -17.82
CA SER A 15 9.80 -10.02 -19.17
C SER A 15 10.22 -11.27 -19.93
N LEU A 16 10.87 -12.22 -19.26
CA LEU A 16 11.28 -13.50 -19.84
C LEU A 16 10.05 -14.33 -20.25
N GLY A 17 9.03 -14.43 -19.38
CA GLY A 17 7.78 -15.13 -19.69
C GLY A 17 7.05 -14.53 -20.90
N VAL A 18 6.97 -13.20 -20.98
CA VAL A 18 6.39 -12.48 -22.12
C VAL A 18 7.20 -12.69 -23.39
N ALA A 19 8.53 -12.56 -23.33
CA ALA A 19 9.41 -12.72 -24.49
C ALA A 19 9.37 -14.15 -25.06
N ILE A 20 9.39 -15.18 -24.20
CA ILE A 20 9.27 -16.57 -24.61
C ILE A 20 7.92 -16.82 -25.29
N THR A 21 6.83 -16.30 -24.71
CA THR A 21 5.49 -16.46 -25.29
C THR A 21 5.38 -15.75 -26.65
N ALA A 22 5.86 -14.51 -26.75
CA ALA A 22 5.86 -13.76 -28.01
C ALA A 22 6.74 -14.42 -29.08
N GLY A 23 7.92 -14.92 -28.71
CA GLY A 23 8.81 -15.66 -29.61
C GLY A 23 8.19 -16.95 -30.11
N LEU A 24 7.50 -17.70 -29.24
CA LEU A 24 6.76 -18.90 -29.63
C LEU A 24 5.64 -18.55 -30.63
N LEU A 25 4.87 -17.49 -30.37
CA LEU A 25 3.83 -17.02 -31.29
C LEU A 25 4.41 -16.57 -32.65
N TYR A 26 5.55 -15.88 -32.65
CA TYR A 26 6.23 -15.48 -33.88
C TYR A 26 6.66 -16.69 -34.71
N LEU A 27 7.29 -17.69 -34.09
CA LEU A 27 7.75 -18.92 -34.77
C LEU A 27 6.60 -19.81 -35.26
N LEU A 28 5.43 -19.75 -34.60
CA LEU A 28 4.24 -20.51 -34.99
C LEU A 28 3.38 -19.78 -36.02
N ARG A 29 3.61 -18.47 -36.25
CA ARG A 29 2.86 -17.64 -37.21
C ARG A 29 2.91 -18.20 -38.62
N ASP A 30 4.09 -18.61 -39.08
CA ASP A 30 4.31 -19.06 -40.46
C ASP A 30 3.91 -20.54 -40.69
N LYS A 31 3.54 -21.26 -39.62
CA LYS A 31 3.16 -22.67 -39.66
C LYS A 31 1.67 -22.93 -39.84
N GLY A 32 0.88 -21.88 -40.11
CA GLY A 32 -0.56 -21.99 -40.35
C GLY A 32 -1.38 -22.40 -39.13
N LEU A 33 -0.81 -22.33 -37.92
CA LEU A 33 -1.58 -22.54 -36.70
C LEU A 33 -2.59 -21.40 -36.49
N PRO A 34 -3.77 -21.70 -35.92
CA PRO A 34 -4.75 -20.67 -35.60
C PRO A 34 -4.13 -19.61 -34.67
N HIS A 35 -4.47 -18.35 -34.89
CA HIS A 35 -4.03 -17.24 -34.06
C HIS A 35 -4.36 -17.54 -32.59
N LEU A 36 -3.35 -17.63 -31.74
CA LEU A 36 -3.57 -17.81 -30.32
C LEU A 36 -4.25 -16.55 -29.78
N PRO A 37 -5.44 -16.66 -29.15
CA PRO A 37 -6.11 -15.48 -28.66
C PRO A 37 -5.29 -14.84 -27.53
N LEU A 38 -5.32 -13.51 -27.46
CA LEU A 38 -4.45 -12.72 -26.58
C LEU A 38 -4.54 -13.14 -25.10
N TRP A 39 -5.73 -13.55 -24.65
CA TRP A 39 -5.93 -14.03 -23.28
C TRP A 39 -5.16 -15.33 -23.00
N LEU A 40 -5.08 -16.24 -23.97
CA LEU A 40 -4.34 -17.50 -23.82
C LEU A 40 -2.83 -17.25 -23.86
N ALA A 41 -2.37 -16.31 -24.68
CA ALA A 41 -0.98 -15.84 -24.65
C ALA A 41 -0.63 -15.23 -23.28
N ALA A 42 -1.50 -14.39 -22.71
CA ALA A 42 -1.31 -13.82 -21.38
C ALA A 42 -1.25 -14.90 -20.27
N ILE A 43 -2.06 -15.97 -20.38
CA ILE A 43 -1.99 -17.12 -19.48
C ILE A 43 -0.63 -17.80 -19.56
N VAL A 44 -0.18 -18.15 -20.77
CA VAL A 44 1.10 -18.85 -20.99
C VAL A 44 2.26 -18.01 -20.44
N ALA A 45 2.29 -16.72 -20.74
CA ALA A 45 3.31 -15.81 -20.22
C ALA A 45 3.30 -15.73 -18.69
N GLY A 46 2.12 -15.64 -18.08
CA GLY A 46 1.96 -15.61 -16.63
C GLY A 46 2.36 -16.91 -15.93
N VAL A 47 2.02 -18.06 -16.52
CA VAL A 47 2.43 -19.38 -16.01
C VAL A 47 3.94 -19.54 -16.10
N LEU A 48 4.56 -19.19 -17.24
CA LEU A 48 6.01 -19.24 -17.40
C LEU A 48 6.73 -18.33 -16.39
N ALA A 49 6.27 -17.09 -16.26
CA ALA A 49 6.81 -16.15 -15.26
C ALA A 49 6.65 -16.71 -13.84
N MET A 50 5.51 -17.30 -13.50
CA MET A 50 5.31 -17.95 -12.20
C MET A 50 6.28 -19.12 -12.00
N SER A 51 6.44 -20.01 -12.98
CA SER A 51 7.31 -21.19 -12.89
C SER A 51 8.77 -20.80 -12.65
N PHE A 52 9.28 -19.81 -13.39
CA PHE A 52 10.63 -19.28 -13.18
C PHE A 52 10.74 -18.53 -11.86
N GLY A 53 9.70 -17.78 -11.49
CA GLY A 53 9.68 -16.97 -10.28
C GLY A 53 9.49 -17.76 -8.99
N TRP A 54 8.97 -18.99 -9.06
CA TRP A 54 8.52 -19.78 -7.91
C TRP A 54 9.57 -19.97 -6.82
N ARG A 55 10.82 -20.18 -7.25
CA ARG A 55 12.00 -20.38 -6.37
C ARG A 55 12.83 -19.11 -6.19
N LEU A 56 12.74 -18.16 -7.11
CA LEU A 56 13.56 -16.95 -7.13
C LEU A 56 12.93 -15.80 -6.33
N LEU A 57 11.61 -15.79 -6.19
CA LEU A 57 10.88 -14.73 -5.53
C LEU A 57 10.26 -15.18 -4.21
N PRO A 58 10.16 -14.26 -3.22
CA PRO A 58 9.38 -14.48 -2.01
C PRO A 58 7.93 -14.91 -2.30
N THR A 59 7.35 -15.75 -1.44
CA THR A 59 6.01 -16.33 -1.60
C THR A 59 4.90 -15.32 -1.91
N TRP A 60 5.03 -14.07 -1.44
CA TRP A 60 4.05 -13.01 -1.68
C TRP A 60 4.00 -12.52 -3.13
N TRP A 61 5.04 -12.76 -3.95
CA TRP A 61 5.02 -12.41 -5.38
C TRP A 61 4.16 -13.36 -6.22
N ARG A 62 3.90 -14.58 -5.71
CA ARG A 62 3.10 -15.59 -6.40
C ARG A 62 1.69 -15.07 -6.73
N PRO A 63 0.90 -14.54 -5.78
CA PRO A 63 -0.42 -13.98 -6.13
C PRO A 63 -0.30 -12.85 -7.16
N VAL A 64 0.72 -11.99 -7.07
CA VAL A 64 0.93 -10.89 -8.05
C VAL A 64 1.14 -11.44 -9.46
N LEU A 65 2.03 -12.42 -9.64
CA LEU A 65 2.30 -13.07 -10.93
C LEU A 65 1.07 -13.83 -11.48
N LEU A 66 0.18 -14.29 -10.60
CA LEU A 66 -1.05 -15.00 -10.97
C LEU A 66 -2.20 -14.07 -11.39
N THR A 67 -2.21 -12.80 -10.97
CA THR A 67 -3.33 -11.88 -11.25
C THR A 67 -3.61 -11.70 -12.74
N MET A 68 -2.58 -11.52 -13.57
CA MET A 68 -2.71 -11.34 -15.01
C MET A 68 -3.23 -12.59 -15.74
N PRO A 69 -2.65 -13.80 -15.56
CA PRO A 69 -3.18 -15.01 -16.20
C PRO A 69 -4.61 -15.32 -15.73
N LEU A 70 -4.94 -15.05 -14.45
CA LEU A 70 -6.30 -15.23 -13.95
C LEU A 70 -7.29 -14.23 -14.56
N ALA A 71 -6.92 -12.95 -14.67
CA ALA A 71 -7.74 -11.93 -15.32
C ALA A 71 -8.00 -12.26 -16.80
N ALA A 72 -6.99 -12.78 -17.50
CA ALA A 72 -7.10 -13.25 -18.87
C ALA A 72 -8.02 -14.47 -19.00
N LEU A 73 -7.86 -15.49 -18.14
CA LEU A 73 -8.70 -16.69 -18.13
C LEU A 73 -10.18 -16.37 -17.89
N LEU A 74 -10.44 -15.41 -17.00
CA LEU A 74 -11.79 -14.96 -16.68
C LEU A 74 -12.35 -13.95 -17.68
N SER A 75 -11.61 -13.62 -18.75
CA SER A 75 -11.96 -12.58 -19.73
C SER A 75 -12.34 -11.24 -19.06
N LEU A 76 -11.70 -10.93 -17.92
CA LEU A 76 -11.98 -9.72 -17.18
C LEU A 76 -11.40 -8.52 -17.93
N THR A 77 -12.28 -7.75 -18.57
CA THR A 77 -11.94 -6.45 -19.15
C THR A 77 -11.88 -5.41 -18.03
N ILE A 78 -10.82 -5.45 -17.22
CA ILE A 78 -10.59 -4.46 -16.18
C ILE A 78 -10.04 -3.20 -16.85
N ASN A 79 -10.77 -2.10 -16.72
CA ASN A 79 -10.28 -0.81 -17.20
C ASN A 79 -8.94 -0.48 -16.49
N PRO A 80 -7.85 -0.19 -17.21
CA PRO A 80 -6.55 0.11 -16.63
C PRO A 80 -6.57 1.27 -15.61
N VAL A 81 -7.56 2.17 -15.72
CA VAL A 81 -7.79 3.26 -14.77
C VAL A 81 -8.00 2.74 -13.34
N TRP A 82 -8.61 1.56 -13.14
CA TRP A 82 -8.81 1.01 -11.80
C TRP A 82 -7.49 0.66 -11.11
N PHE A 83 -6.51 0.15 -11.84
CA PHE A 83 -5.17 -0.11 -11.30
C PHE A 83 -4.46 1.19 -10.96
N LEU A 84 -4.61 2.23 -11.80
CA LEU A 84 -4.07 3.56 -11.52
C LEU A 84 -4.70 4.16 -10.25
N VAL A 85 -6.02 4.09 -10.13
CA VAL A 85 -6.75 4.57 -8.93
C VAL A 85 -6.29 3.83 -7.69
N ALA A 86 -6.20 2.49 -7.73
CA ALA A 86 -5.70 1.69 -6.61
C ALA A 86 -4.25 2.05 -6.25
N ALA A 87 -3.38 2.25 -7.25
CA ALA A 87 -1.99 2.67 -7.03
C ALA A 87 -1.91 4.06 -6.39
N VAL A 88 -2.71 5.02 -6.84
CA VAL A 88 -2.77 6.37 -6.26
C VAL A 88 -3.27 6.34 -4.83
N ILE A 89 -4.33 5.55 -4.54
CA ILE A 89 -4.84 5.38 -3.17
C ILE A 89 -3.77 4.78 -2.26
N LEU A 90 -3.13 3.69 -2.70
CA LEU A 90 -2.04 3.07 -1.94
C LEU A 90 -0.88 4.04 -1.73
N MET A 91 -0.49 4.79 -2.76
CA MET A 91 0.57 5.80 -2.66
C MET A 91 0.21 6.90 -1.66
N ALA A 92 -1.05 7.33 -1.65
CA ALA A 92 -1.54 8.36 -0.73
C ALA A 92 -1.62 7.87 0.72
N LEU A 93 -1.99 6.60 0.94
CA LEU A 93 -2.00 5.96 2.26
C LEU A 93 -0.57 5.66 2.77
N GLN A 94 0.32 5.28 1.86
CA GLN A 94 1.70 4.91 2.16
C GLN A 94 2.69 6.06 1.91
N TRP A 95 2.20 7.29 1.82
CA TRP A 95 2.95 8.50 1.53
C TRP A 95 4.25 8.60 2.34
N ASN A 96 4.15 8.43 3.66
CA ASN A 96 5.31 8.47 4.54
C ASN A 96 6.27 7.29 4.37
N ALA A 97 5.81 6.11 3.97
CA ALA A 97 6.70 5.01 3.69
C ALA A 97 7.54 5.26 2.42
N ILE A 98 6.95 5.96 1.45
CA ILE A 98 7.59 6.27 0.17
C ILE A 98 8.61 7.41 0.35
N PHE A 99 8.18 8.53 0.95
CA PHE A 99 9.01 9.72 1.04
C PHE A 99 9.87 9.79 2.31
N ASN A 100 9.35 9.32 3.44
CA ASN A 100 9.99 9.44 4.76
C ASN A 100 10.53 8.11 5.31
N ARG A 101 10.30 6.98 4.61
CA ARG A 101 10.66 5.60 5.02
C ARG A 101 10.06 5.16 6.35
N ILE A 102 9.04 5.84 6.85
CA ILE A 102 8.31 5.49 8.08
C ILE A 102 6.95 4.92 7.65
N PRO A 103 6.74 3.60 7.79
CA PRO A 103 5.46 3.01 7.44
C PRO A 103 4.37 3.42 8.43
N LEU A 104 3.11 3.31 8.00
CA LEU A 104 1.96 3.57 8.85
C LEU A 104 1.88 2.51 9.95
N TYR A 105 2.11 2.92 11.19
CA TYR A 105 1.84 2.10 12.38
C TYR A 105 0.52 2.54 12.99
N ARG A 106 -0.34 1.58 13.32
CA ARG A 106 -1.63 1.85 13.94
C ARG A 106 -1.57 1.52 15.43
N SER A 107 -1.86 2.51 16.26
CA SER A 107 -1.98 2.30 17.70
C SER A 107 -3.21 1.46 18.02
N ASP A 108 -3.00 0.42 18.81
CA ASP A 108 -4.07 -0.45 19.28
C ASP A 108 -4.90 0.21 20.39
N ALA A 109 -6.09 -0.32 20.68
CA ALA A 109 -6.95 0.11 21.76
C ALA A 109 -6.27 -0.06 23.12
N MET A 110 -5.46 -1.11 23.29
CA MET A 110 -4.65 -1.30 24.49
C MET A 110 -3.70 -0.13 24.72
N VAL A 111 -2.97 0.29 23.68
CA VAL A 111 -2.03 1.43 23.77
C VAL A 111 -2.75 2.71 24.21
N SER A 112 -3.93 2.98 23.66
CA SER A 112 -4.70 4.16 24.06
C SER A 112 -5.20 4.12 25.51
N ARG A 113 -5.46 2.93 26.07
CA ARG A 113 -5.89 2.79 27.47
C ARG A 113 -4.73 3.02 28.41
N VAL A 114 -3.62 2.31 28.19
CA VAL A 114 -2.39 2.45 28.99
C VAL A 114 -1.89 3.90 28.98
N LEU A 115 -1.96 4.56 27.82
CA LEU A 115 -1.56 5.96 27.72
C LEU A 115 -2.52 6.91 28.44
N ALA A 116 -3.83 6.63 28.43
CA ALA A 116 -4.80 7.43 29.18
C ALA A 116 -4.59 7.28 30.70
N ASP A 117 -4.38 6.04 31.17
CA ASP A 117 -4.12 5.75 32.58
C ASP A 117 -2.83 6.44 33.04
N PHE A 118 -1.75 6.34 32.26
CA PHE A 118 -0.50 7.05 32.51
C PHE A 118 -0.69 8.58 32.58
N MET A 119 -1.45 9.16 31.65
CA MET A 119 -1.73 10.61 31.67
C MET A 119 -2.54 11.04 32.91
N LEU A 120 -3.44 10.18 33.41
CA LEU A 120 -4.20 10.46 34.64
C LEU A 120 -3.29 10.40 35.87
N GLU A 121 -2.47 9.36 35.98
CA GLU A 121 -1.54 9.16 37.09
C GLU A 121 -0.52 10.31 37.18
N GLU A 122 0.06 10.69 36.05
CA GLU A 122 1.05 11.77 35.95
C GLU A 122 0.43 13.18 35.81
N LYS A 123 -0.90 13.28 35.87
CA LYS A 123 -1.66 14.54 35.74
C LYS A 123 -1.27 15.35 34.50
N HIS A 124 -1.05 14.66 33.38
CA HIS A 124 -0.79 15.27 32.09
C HIS A 124 -2.09 15.70 31.43
N HIS A 125 -2.21 17.00 31.15
CA HIS A 125 -3.40 17.60 30.54
C HIS A 125 -3.26 17.90 29.05
N SER A 126 -2.12 17.55 28.42
CA SER A 126 -1.95 17.72 26.98
C SER A 126 -1.05 16.66 26.35
N LEU A 127 -1.28 16.37 25.07
CA LEU A 127 -0.45 15.46 24.27
C LEU A 127 -0.31 15.96 22.84
N LEU A 128 0.93 15.95 22.33
CA LEU A 128 1.26 16.17 20.93
C LEU A 128 1.70 14.84 20.29
N ASP A 129 1.02 14.44 19.22
CA ASP A 129 1.33 13.22 18.45
C ASP A 129 1.87 13.60 17.06
N ILE A 130 3.18 13.42 16.87
CA ILE A 130 3.91 13.69 15.62
C ILE A 130 3.91 12.42 14.78
N GLY A 131 3.11 12.39 13.72
CA GLY A 131 2.84 11.19 12.94
C GLY A 131 1.59 10.45 13.41
N CYS A 132 0.55 11.21 13.80
CA CYS A 132 -0.69 10.69 14.38
C CYS A 132 -1.52 9.77 13.44
N GLY A 133 -1.11 9.60 12.18
CA GLY A 133 -1.71 8.68 11.23
C GLY A 133 -3.18 9.02 10.97
N ASP A 134 -4.07 8.05 11.16
CA ASP A 134 -5.51 8.22 10.97
C ASP A 134 -6.22 8.87 12.19
N GLY A 135 -5.46 9.41 13.14
CA GLY A 135 -5.94 10.17 14.31
C GLY A 135 -6.69 9.32 15.34
N ARG A 136 -6.68 7.99 15.21
CA ARG A 136 -7.50 7.11 16.08
C ARG A 136 -7.05 7.12 17.54
N LEU A 137 -5.75 7.23 17.79
CA LEU A 137 -5.20 7.35 19.14
C LEU A 137 -5.75 8.61 19.82
N LEU A 138 -5.59 9.76 19.17
CA LEU A 138 -6.08 11.04 19.68
C LEU A 138 -7.60 11.05 19.89
N LEU A 139 -8.37 10.44 18.99
CA LEU A 139 -9.81 10.30 19.18
C LEU A 139 -10.13 9.51 20.46
N ARG A 140 -9.48 8.36 20.68
CA ARG A 140 -9.70 7.54 21.89
C ARG A 140 -9.27 8.26 23.16
N LEU A 141 -8.15 8.98 23.13
CA LEU A 141 -7.69 9.75 24.28
C LEU A 141 -8.65 10.91 24.59
N SER A 142 -9.15 11.63 23.58
CA SER A 142 -10.17 12.66 23.76
C SER A 142 -11.51 12.12 24.28
N GLN A 143 -11.74 10.80 24.19
CA GLN A 143 -12.89 10.11 24.77
C GLN A 143 -12.67 9.75 26.22
N ALA A 144 -11.48 9.27 26.58
CA ALA A 144 -11.12 8.93 27.94
C ALA A 144 -10.88 10.17 28.82
N LEU A 145 -10.31 11.24 28.23
CA LEU A 145 -9.83 12.43 28.92
C LEU A 145 -10.41 13.69 28.26
N PRO A 146 -11.70 13.99 28.47
CA PRO A 146 -12.37 15.10 27.80
C PRO A 146 -11.80 16.49 28.16
N ASP A 147 -11.19 16.61 29.34
CA ASP A 147 -10.59 17.86 29.83
C ASP A 147 -9.15 18.08 29.34
N ALA A 148 -8.54 17.08 28.69
CA ALA A 148 -7.18 17.17 28.18
C ALA A 148 -7.14 17.68 26.73
N GLN A 149 -6.04 18.35 26.35
CA GLN A 149 -5.81 18.89 25.02
C GLN A 149 -5.00 17.94 24.15
N PHE A 150 -5.46 17.69 22.93
CA PHE A 150 -4.81 16.77 21.99
C PHE A 150 -4.47 17.47 20.69
N VAL A 151 -3.20 17.38 20.29
CA VAL A 151 -2.70 17.96 19.04
C VAL A 151 -2.10 16.85 18.18
N GLY A 152 -2.57 16.74 16.94
CA GLY A 152 -2.06 15.78 15.96
C GLY A 152 -1.38 16.48 14.79
N ILE A 153 -0.19 15.99 14.44
CA ILE A 153 0.53 16.39 13.23
C ILE A 153 0.70 15.17 12.34
N GLU A 154 0.36 15.33 11.07
CA GLU A 154 0.54 14.29 10.05
C GLU A 154 0.92 14.95 8.72
N SER A 155 1.85 14.33 8.00
CA SER A 155 2.36 14.77 6.70
C SER A 155 1.73 14.01 5.54
N ALA A 156 1.21 12.80 5.75
CA ALA A 156 0.46 12.05 4.75
C ALA A 156 -0.92 12.71 4.50
N PRO A 157 -1.20 13.25 3.30
CA PRO A 157 -2.38 14.09 3.07
C PRO A 157 -3.70 13.39 3.37
N VAL A 158 -3.83 12.13 2.94
CA VAL A 158 -5.06 11.33 3.15
C VAL A 158 -5.24 10.98 4.63
N LEU A 159 -4.16 10.60 5.33
CA LEU A 159 -4.24 10.29 6.74
C LEU A 159 -4.59 11.53 7.56
N TYR A 160 -4.00 12.69 7.25
CA TYR A 160 -4.38 13.98 7.83
C TYR A 160 -5.87 14.29 7.63
N LEU A 161 -6.41 14.12 6.42
CA LEU A 161 -7.82 14.34 6.13
C LEU A 161 -8.73 13.40 6.94
N ILE A 162 -8.36 12.13 7.05
CA ILE A 162 -9.08 11.13 7.85
C ILE A 162 -9.04 11.51 9.33
N ALA A 163 -7.87 11.85 9.86
CA ALA A 163 -7.67 12.24 11.24
C ALA A 163 -8.49 13.49 11.60
N ARG A 164 -8.42 14.51 10.74
CA ARG A 164 -9.24 15.72 10.83
C ARG A 164 -10.72 15.36 10.82
N TRP A 165 -11.18 14.55 9.87
CA TRP A 165 -12.60 14.17 9.77
C TRP A 165 -13.11 13.47 11.02
N ARG A 166 -12.37 12.48 11.54
CA ARG A 166 -12.76 11.74 12.75
C ARG A 166 -12.85 12.62 14.00
N CYS A 167 -12.00 13.62 14.07
CA CYS A 167 -11.89 14.46 15.24
C CYS A 167 -12.67 15.78 15.12
N ARG A 168 -13.34 16.04 13.98
CA ARG A 168 -14.17 17.25 13.77
C ARG A 168 -15.26 17.47 14.82
N LEU A 169 -15.71 16.41 15.48
CA LEU A 169 -16.81 16.45 16.46
C LEU A 169 -16.33 16.58 17.91
N ARG A 170 -15.02 16.64 18.14
CA ARG A 170 -14.40 16.77 19.47
C ARG A 170 -13.28 17.80 19.40
N ASN A 171 -12.74 18.23 20.53
CA ASN A 171 -11.70 19.26 20.61
C ASN A 171 -10.24 18.85 20.26
N PRO A 172 -9.91 17.88 19.39
CA PRO A 172 -8.52 17.78 18.91
C PRO A 172 -8.17 18.86 17.89
N CYS A 173 -7.11 19.62 18.15
CA CYS A 173 -6.57 20.57 17.19
C CYS A 173 -5.62 19.84 16.23
N PHE A 174 -5.96 19.75 14.95
CA PHE A 174 -5.10 19.12 13.93
C PHE A 174 -4.39 20.17 13.08
N ARG A 175 -3.06 20.05 12.97
CA ARG A 175 -2.24 20.93 12.13
C ARG A 175 -1.51 20.10 11.08
N SER A 176 -1.55 20.52 9.82
CA SER A 176 -0.74 19.91 8.77
C SER A 176 0.72 20.20 9.05
N GLY A 177 1.54 19.15 9.18
CA GLY A 177 2.97 19.28 9.41
C GLY A 177 3.70 19.51 8.09
N GLU A 178 3.72 20.75 7.60
CA GLU A 178 4.71 21.12 6.59
C GLU A 178 6.05 21.33 7.28
N ARG A 179 7.04 20.52 6.92
CA ARG A 179 8.43 20.73 7.30
C ARG A 179 8.91 22.00 6.59
N ARG A 180 8.69 23.18 7.19
CA ARG A 180 9.41 24.39 6.79
C ARG A 180 10.83 24.24 7.29
N ASP A 181 11.73 23.95 6.36
CA ASP A 181 13.19 24.05 6.41
C ASP A 181 13.80 24.15 7.82
N ALA A 182 14.32 23.01 8.29
CA ALA A 182 15.50 23.05 9.15
C ALA A 182 16.70 23.39 8.24
N ARG A 183 16.99 24.69 8.14
CA ARG A 183 18.32 25.20 7.77
C ARG A 183 18.94 25.84 9.00
#